data_AF-A0A8X7QE51-F1
#
_entry.id   AF-A0A8X7QE51-F1
#
_cell.length_a   1.000
_cell.length_b   1.000
_cell.length_c   1.000
_cell.angle_alpha   90.00
_cell.angle_beta   90.00
_cell.angle_gamma   90.00
#
_symmetry.space_group_name_H-M   'P 1'
#
loop_
_entity.id
_entity.type
_entity.pdbx_description
1 polymer ?
#
loop_
_entity_poly.entity_id
_entity_poly.type
_entity_poly.pdbx_seq_one_letter_code
_entity_poly.pdbx_strand_id
1 'polypeptide(L)'
;MLCTGQPTIGEAMVDSLQWRVNKARADRCWRRIKRSIHGITVTQLESYMTAYLNKRATITCHQENLCNRCDECCYYKQIAKFVFIA
;
A
#
# COMPACT_ATOMS: atom_id res chain seq x y z
N MET A 1 -0.75 -9.57 4.20
CA MET A 1 0.08 -10.34 3.24
C MET A 1 1.19 -9.48 2.65
N LEU A 2 0.86 -8.40 1.93
CA LEU A 2 1.85 -7.46 1.39
C LEU A 2 2.81 -6.91 2.47
N CYS A 3 2.26 -6.52 3.63
CA CYS A 3 3.02 -6.01 4.78
C CYS A 3 3.42 -7.10 5.80
N THR A 4 3.06 -8.36 5.59
CA THR A 4 3.26 -9.46 6.56
C THR A 4 4.22 -10.53 6.03
N GLY A 5 5.14 -10.17 5.13
CA GLY A 5 6.14 -11.09 4.58
C GLY A 5 5.64 -12.03 3.47
N GLN A 6 4.43 -11.81 2.93
CA GLN A 6 3.89 -12.55 1.78
C GLN A 6 3.65 -11.60 0.60
N PRO A 7 4.72 -11.13 -0.06
CA PRO A 7 4.63 -10.10 -1.10
C PRO A 7 3.83 -10.58 -2.30
N THR A 8 4.04 -11.81 -2.78
CA THR A 8 3.34 -12.35 -3.97
C THR A 8 1.82 -12.36 -3.81
N ILE A 9 1.31 -12.84 -2.69
CA ILE A 9 -0.13 -12.88 -2.43
C ILE A 9 -0.68 -11.46 -2.24
N GLY A 10 0.08 -10.60 -1.55
CA GLY A 10 -0.29 -9.21 -1.38
C GLY A 10 -0.34 -8.45 -2.71
N GLU A 11 0.63 -8.66 -3.59
CA GLU A 11 0.73 -8.00 -4.91
C GLU A 11 -0.42 -8.46 -5.79
N ALA A 12 -0.72 -9.77 -5.82
CA ALA A 12 -1.88 -10.32 -6.52
C ALA A 12 -3.22 -9.73 -6.02
N MET A 13 -3.38 -9.53 -4.71
CA MET A 13 -4.55 -8.84 -4.16
C MET A 13 -4.64 -7.39 -4.63
N VAL A 14 -3.53 -6.65 -4.63
CA VAL A 14 -3.49 -5.28 -5.15
C VAL A 14 -3.82 -5.25 -6.64
N ASP A 15 -3.28 -6.20 -7.41
CA ASP A 15 -3.53 -6.33 -8.85
C ASP A 15 -4.98 -6.67 -9.18
N SER A 16 -5.68 -7.43 -8.31
CA SER A 16 -7.12 -7.68 -8.45
C SER A 16 -7.97 -6.40 -8.45
N LEU A 17 -7.44 -5.29 -7.91
CA LEU A 17 -8.09 -3.97 -7.96
C LEU A 17 -7.91 -3.27 -9.31
N GLN A 18 -7.20 -3.89 -10.26
CA GLN A 18 -6.93 -3.39 -11.61
C GLN A 18 -6.34 -1.97 -11.60
N TRP A 19 -5.43 -1.69 -10.66
CA TRP A 19 -4.91 -0.34 -10.45
C TRP A 19 -4.12 0.20 -11.65
N ARG A 20 -3.53 -0.69 -12.47
CA ARG A 20 -2.84 -0.33 -13.74
C ARG A 20 -3.81 0.25 -14.78
N VAL A 21 -5.04 -0.26 -14.81
CA VAL A 21 -6.09 0.18 -15.74
C VAL A 21 -6.82 1.40 -15.20
N ASN A 22 -7.12 1.43 -13.89
CA ASN A 22 -7.85 2.51 -13.26
C ASN A 22 -7.36 2.79 -11.84
N LYS A 23 -6.42 3.72 -11.70
CA LYS A 23 -5.86 4.14 -10.41
C LYS A 23 -6.95 4.64 -9.44
N ALA A 24 -8.03 5.26 -9.96
CA ALA A 24 -9.12 5.76 -9.13
C ALA A 24 -9.95 4.63 -8.48
N ARG A 25 -9.98 3.42 -9.07
CA ARG A 25 -10.63 2.25 -8.47
C ARG A 25 -9.93 1.84 -7.17
N ALA A 26 -8.60 1.75 -7.20
CA ALA A 26 -7.80 1.48 -6.01
C ALA A 26 -8.02 2.56 -4.93
N ASP A 27 -8.10 3.84 -5.31
CA ASP A 27 -8.36 4.93 -4.36
C ASP A 27 -9.77 4.90 -3.75
N ARG A 28 -10.78 4.48 -4.51
CA ARG A 28 -12.13 4.26 -3.96
C ARG A 28 -12.15 3.10 -2.99
N CYS A 29 -11.46 2.00 -3.31
CA CYS A 29 -11.30 0.87 -2.41
C CYS A 29 -10.63 1.32 -1.09
N TRP A 30 -9.53 2.07 -1.20
CA TRP A 30 -8.81 2.58 -0.04
C TRP A 30 -9.66 3.51 0.83
N ARG A 31 -10.41 4.42 0.22
CA ARG A 31 -11.37 5.28 0.94
C ARG A 31 -12.44 4.47 1.67
N ARG A 32 -12.93 3.37 1.09
CA ARG A 32 -13.90 2.49 1.77
C ARG A 32 -13.25 1.79 2.96
N ILE A 33 -12.06 1.23 2.79
CA ILE A 33 -11.31 0.58 3.88
C ILE A 33 -11.09 1.57 5.04
N LYS A 34 -10.58 2.78 4.76
CA LYS A 34 -10.39 3.81 5.79
C LYS A 34 -11.67 4.15 6.57
N ARG A 35 -12.80 4.27 5.87
CA ARG A 35 -14.10 4.50 6.53
C ARG A 35 -14.52 3.32 7.40
N SER A 36 -14.33 2.09 6.92
CA SER A 36 -14.72 0.88 7.65
C SER A 36 -13.90 0.65 8.91
N ILE A 37 -12.64 1.09 8.94
CA ILE A 37 -11.77 0.98 10.11
C ILE A 37 -11.69 2.27 10.93
N HIS A 38 -12.47 3.29 10.58
CA HIS A 38 -12.47 4.55 11.30
C HIS A 38 -12.91 4.34 12.75
N GLY A 39 -12.13 4.83 13.71
CA GLY A 39 -12.36 4.61 15.13
C GLY A 39 -11.80 3.30 15.69
N ILE A 40 -11.24 2.42 14.85
CA ILE A 40 -10.51 1.22 15.29
C ILE A 40 -9.04 1.60 15.48
N THR A 41 -8.49 1.32 16.66
CA THR A 41 -7.05 1.45 16.88
C THR A 41 -6.35 0.32 16.13
N VAL A 42 -5.76 0.64 14.99
CA VAL A 42 -4.96 -0.33 14.21
C VAL A 42 -3.58 -0.39 14.82
N THR A 43 -3.25 -1.49 15.48
CA THR A 43 -1.90 -1.72 16.00
C THR A 43 -0.92 -1.86 14.84
N GLN A 44 0.07 -0.98 14.80
CA GLN A 44 1.16 -1.08 13.85
C GLN A 44 2.13 -2.18 14.32
N LEU A 45 2.17 -3.30 13.59
CA LEU A 45 3.12 -4.37 13.86
C LEU A 45 4.48 -4.02 13.26
N GLU A 46 5.56 -4.47 13.92
CA GLU A 46 6.93 -4.29 13.45
C GLU A 46 7.14 -4.86 12.05
N SER A 47 6.51 -6.01 11.75
CA SER A 47 6.55 -6.63 10.42
C SER A 47 6.07 -5.69 9.31
N TYR A 48 5.12 -4.79 9.61
CA TYR A 48 4.62 -3.82 8.64
C TYR A 48 5.67 -2.75 8.32
N MET A 49 6.40 -2.28 9.35
CA MET A 49 7.49 -1.33 9.20
C MET A 49 8.67 -1.95 8.45
N THR A 50 9.02 -3.19 8.75
CA THR A 50 10.08 -3.92 8.03
C THR A 50 9.73 -4.09 6.55
N ALA A 51 8.49 -4.47 6.23
CA ALA A 51 8.04 -4.57 4.84
C ALA A 51 8.09 -3.20 4.11
N TYR A 52 7.72 -2.12 4.81
CA TYR A 52 7.83 -0.75 4.29
C TYR A 52 9.26 -0.37 3.99
N LEU A 53 10.20 -0.57 4.94
CA LEU A 53 11.61 -0.21 4.78
C LEU A 53 12.26 -1.01 3.65
N ASN A 54 12.03 -2.31 3.59
CA ASN A 54 12.57 -3.18 2.56
C ASN A 54 12.11 -2.76 1.16
N LYS A 55 10.80 -2.50 0.99
CA LYS A 55 10.30 -2.02 -0.30
C LYS A 55 10.76 -0.58 -0.58
N ARG A 56 10.86 0.31 0.42
CA ARG A 56 11.39 1.67 0.23
C ARG A 56 12.80 1.65 -0.35
N ALA A 57 13.65 0.77 0.16
CA ALA A 57 15.03 0.63 -0.31
C ALA A 57 15.12 0.24 -1.80
N THR A 58 14.12 -0.46 -2.33
CA THR A 58 14.07 -0.87 -3.75
C THR A 58 13.53 0.20 -4.70
N ILE A 59 12.97 1.29 -4.20
CA ILE A 59 12.30 2.31 -5.02
C ILE A 59 13.13 3.59 -5.09
N THR A 60 13.52 3.97 -6.30
CA THR A 60 14.19 5.25 -6.60
C THR A 60 13.24 6.29 -7.17
N CYS A 61 12.05 5.89 -7.63
CA CYS A 61 11.11 6.76 -8.32
C CYS A 61 10.05 7.36 -7.39
N HIS A 62 9.79 8.66 -7.57
CA HIS A 62 8.68 9.40 -6.94
C HIS A 62 8.53 9.16 -5.42
N GLN A 63 9.64 9.12 -4.69
CA GLN A 63 9.67 8.74 -3.27
C GLN A 63 8.75 9.63 -2.39
N GLU A 64 8.72 10.93 -2.68
CA GLU A 64 7.94 11.91 -1.90
C GLU A 64 6.53 12.18 -2.48
N ASN A 65 6.29 11.82 -3.74
CA ASN A 65 5.03 12.09 -4.41
C ASN A 65 4.10 10.87 -4.36
N LEU A 66 3.33 10.72 -3.28
CA LEU A 66 2.35 9.64 -3.10
C LEU A 66 1.23 9.62 -4.16
N CYS A 67 0.97 10.75 -4.82
CA CYS A 67 -0.04 10.85 -5.87
C CYS A 67 0.42 10.19 -7.17
N ASN A 68 1.70 10.34 -7.53
CA ASN A 68 2.24 9.81 -8.77
C ASN A 68 2.65 8.34 -8.62
N ARG A 69 1.81 7.41 -9.08
CA ARG A 69 2.06 5.96 -9.02
C ARG A 69 2.53 5.45 -10.39
N CYS A 70 3.74 4.91 -10.45
CA CYS A 70 4.25 4.11 -11.57
C CYS A 70 4.30 2.63 -11.18
N ASP A 71 4.64 1.78 -12.15
CA ASP A 71 4.63 0.32 -11.95
C ASP A 71 5.63 -0.17 -10.92
N GLU A 72 6.73 0.57 -10.74
CA GLU A 72 7.75 0.25 -9.75
C GLU A 72 7.31 0.65 -8.34
N CYS A 73 6.80 1.89 -8.14
CA CYS A 73 6.51 2.40 -6.79
C CYS A 73 5.09 2.10 -6.28
N CYS A 74 4.20 1.49 -7.09
CA CYS A 74 2.80 1.33 -6.72
C CYS A 74 2.64 0.51 -5.43
N TYR A 75 3.25 -0.68 -5.36
CA TYR A 75 3.13 -1.55 -4.18
C TYR A 75 3.71 -0.90 -2.94
N TYR A 76 4.86 -0.24 -3.04
CA TYR A 76 5.44 0.56 -1.95
C TYR A 76 4.45 1.62 -1.43
N LYS A 77 3.77 2.34 -2.34
CA LYS A 77 2.80 3.39 -1.95
C LYS A 77 1.54 2.81 -1.31
N GLN A 78 1.12 1.61 -1.69
CA GLN A 78 0.03 0.92 -0.99
C GLN A 78 0.46 0.50 0.42
N ILE A 79 1.68 0.00 0.60
CA ILE A 79 2.25 -0.29 1.92
C ILE A 79 2.30 0.99 2.76
N ALA A 80 2.84 2.09 2.23
CA ALA A 80 2.91 3.37 2.93
C ALA A 80 1.53 3.86 3.39
N LYS A 81 0.51 3.76 2.53
CA LYS A 81 -0.88 4.10 2.85
C LYS A 81 -1.46 3.26 3.99
N PHE A 82 -1.06 2.00 4.10
CA PHE A 82 -1.49 1.08 5.18
C PHE A 82 -0.71 1.28 6.48
N VAL A 83 0.61 1.47 6.38
CA VAL A 83 1.50 1.63 7.53
C VAL A 83 1.25 2.95 8.25
N PHE A 84 1.03 4.02 7.48
CA PHE A 84 0.75 5.35 7.99
C PHE A 84 -0.73 5.70 7.81
N ILE A 85 -1.64 4.76 8.15
CA ILE A 85 -3.08 5.07 8.21
C ILE A 85 -3.27 6.23 9.20
N ALA A 86 -3.43 7.42 8.65
CA ALA A 86 -4.01 8.59 9.29
C ALA A 86 -5.48 8.71 8.86
#